data_AF-A0A6G7VHW7-F1
#
_entry.id   AF-A0A6G7VHW7-F1
#
_cell.length_a   1.000
_cell.length_b   1.000
_cell.length_c   1.000
_cell.angle_alpha   90.00
_cell.angle_beta   90.00
_cell.angle_gamma   90.00
#
_symmetry.space_group_name_H-M   'P 1'
#
loop_
_entity.id
_entity.type
_entity.pdbx_description
1 polymer ?
#
loop_
_entity_poly.entity_id
_entity_poly.type
_entity_poly.pdbx_seq_one_letter_code
_entity_poly.pdbx_strand_id
1 'polypeptide(L)'
;MSAKLFISVTMAMGVLASCGDRDFQPERDQITEPEGISINRLLSGELFQNRGPALNVNQYLWRASLDTLDFLPLVSTDPFGGVITTDWGSPAGVTTERFRATAVIDSDALAVNSLRLALYRQVQSNGSWVDAPVADETVRQIEDAILLRARQLRREGAITD
;
A
#
# COMPACT_ATOMS: atom_id res chain seq x y z
N MET A 1 84.70 -7.78 -13.14
CA MET A 1 84.14 -8.83 -12.25
C MET A 1 82.63 -8.75 -12.41
N SER A 2 81.87 -9.71 -12.89
CA SER A 2 82.10 -11.14 -13.08
C SER A 2 81.20 -11.64 -14.22
N ALA A 3 81.77 -12.37 -15.16
CA ALA A 3 81.06 -13.28 -16.05
C ALA A 3 80.80 -14.58 -15.29
N LYS A 4 79.57 -15.12 -15.36
CA LYS A 4 79.30 -16.54 -15.11
C LYS A 4 78.20 -17.05 -16.04
N LEU A 5 78.68 -17.74 -17.07
CA LEU A 5 78.11 -18.82 -17.84
C LEU A 5 77.38 -19.85 -16.95
N PHE A 6 76.31 -20.50 -17.39
CA PHE A 6 76.18 -21.97 -17.49
C PHE A 6 74.82 -22.40 -18.07
N ILE A 7 74.93 -23.42 -18.93
CA ILE A 7 73.95 -24.03 -19.84
C ILE A 7 73.01 -24.95 -19.07
N SER A 8 71.73 -25.04 -19.46
CA SER A 8 71.03 -26.34 -19.43
C SER A 8 69.90 -26.40 -20.46
N VAL A 9 70.03 -27.39 -21.32
CA VAL A 9 69.09 -27.88 -22.32
C VAL A 9 67.95 -28.62 -21.62
N THR A 10 66.69 -28.29 -21.95
CA THR A 10 65.56 -29.22 -21.73
C THR A 10 64.57 -29.13 -22.90
N MET A 11 64.76 -30.10 -23.78
CA MET A 11 63.80 -30.81 -24.64
C MET A 11 62.34 -30.76 -24.17
N ALA A 12 61.40 -30.37 -25.04
CA ALA A 12 60.14 -31.09 -25.24
C ALA A 12 59.35 -30.50 -26.43
N MET A 13 59.13 -31.37 -27.40
CA MET A 13 58.31 -31.22 -28.60
C MET A 13 56.83 -31.25 -28.19
N GLY A 14 56.07 -30.21 -28.54
CA GLY A 14 54.63 -30.12 -28.28
C GLY A 14 53.87 -29.85 -29.57
N VAL A 15 53.30 -30.92 -30.12
CA VAL A 15 52.60 -31.02 -31.40
C VAL A 15 51.28 -30.23 -31.39
N LEU A 16 51.00 -29.50 -32.49
CA LEU A 16 49.70 -28.93 -32.80
C LEU A 16 48.68 -30.06 -33.04
N ALA A 17 47.67 -30.17 -32.19
CA ALA A 17 46.47 -30.94 -32.45
C ALA A 17 45.24 -30.12 -32.05
N SER A 18 44.71 -29.40 -33.04
CA SER A 18 43.37 -28.82 -33.03
C SER A 18 42.37 -29.95 -33.25
N CYS A 19 41.69 -30.39 -32.20
CA CYS A 19 40.43 -31.12 -32.29
C CYS A 19 39.39 -30.37 -31.46
N GLY A 20 38.55 -29.61 -32.15
CA GLY A 20 37.30 -29.13 -31.59
C GLY A 20 36.28 -30.25 -31.65
N ASP A 21 36.12 -30.99 -30.56
CA ASP A 21 34.91 -31.76 -30.29
C ASP A 21 33.94 -30.84 -29.58
N ARG A 22 32.81 -30.54 -30.25
CA ARG A 22 31.69 -29.82 -29.65
C ARG A 22 30.76 -30.89 -29.12
N ASP A 23 30.85 -31.16 -27.81
CA ASP A 23 29.87 -31.97 -27.12
C ASP A 23 28.48 -31.36 -27.35
N PHE A 24 27.67 -32.06 -28.14
CA PHE A 24 26.24 -31.81 -28.27
C PHE A 24 25.59 -32.29 -26.97
N GLN A 25 25.43 -31.38 -26.01
CA GLN A 25 24.55 -31.58 -24.87
C GLN A 25 23.11 -31.48 -25.41
N PRO A 26 22.28 -32.54 -25.36
CA PRO A 26 20.86 -32.35 -25.61
C PRO A 26 20.33 -31.45 -24.51
N GLU A 27 19.90 -30.23 -24.88
CA GLU A 27 19.04 -29.38 -24.07
C GLU A 27 17.85 -30.25 -23.66
N ARG A 28 17.86 -30.75 -22.43
CA ARG A 28 16.64 -31.29 -21.85
C ARG A 28 15.76 -30.07 -21.70
N ASP A 29 14.68 -30.03 -22.48
CA ASP A 29 13.50 -29.22 -22.17
C ASP A 29 13.19 -29.42 -20.69
N GLN A 30 13.66 -28.50 -19.86
CA GLN A 30 13.15 -28.34 -18.52
C GLN A 30 11.76 -27.78 -18.73
N ILE A 31 10.80 -28.70 -18.85
CA ILE A 31 9.45 -28.45 -18.41
C ILE A 31 9.62 -27.89 -17.00
N THR A 32 9.55 -26.56 -16.88
CA THR A 32 9.59 -25.88 -15.59
C THR A 32 8.37 -26.41 -14.85
N GLU A 33 8.60 -27.34 -13.94
CA GLU A 33 7.58 -27.82 -13.02
C GLU A 33 6.95 -26.58 -12.38
N PRO A 34 5.61 -26.50 -12.24
CA PRO A 34 5.01 -25.38 -11.53
C PRO A 34 5.60 -25.39 -10.12
N GLU A 35 6.43 -24.39 -9.82
CA GLU A 35 7.13 -24.22 -8.54
C GLU A 35 6.17 -24.54 -7.39
N GLY A 36 6.30 -25.75 -6.86
CA GLY A 36 5.47 -26.23 -5.77
C GLY A 36 5.72 -25.33 -4.56
N ILE A 37 4.63 -24.92 -3.91
CA ILE A 37 4.68 -24.13 -2.69
C ILE A 37 5.49 -24.91 -1.64
N SER A 38 6.76 -24.55 -1.47
CA SER A 38 7.66 -25.23 -0.54
C SER A 38 7.22 -24.98 0.90
N ILE A 39 7.12 -26.06 1.69
CA ILE A 39 6.70 -26.03 3.10
C ILE A 39 7.64 -25.14 3.92
N ASN A 40 8.93 -25.14 3.61
CA ASN A 40 9.88 -24.24 4.26
C ASN A 40 9.54 -22.76 4.03
N ARG A 41 9.00 -22.42 2.85
CA ARG A 41 8.55 -21.06 2.49
C ARG A 41 7.20 -20.69 3.12
N LEU A 42 6.34 -21.67 3.39
CA LEU A 42 5.13 -21.51 4.20
C LEU A 42 5.48 -21.26 5.68
N LEU A 43 6.47 -21.99 6.20
CA LEU A 43 6.91 -21.90 7.60
C LEU A 43 7.78 -20.66 7.87
N SER A 44 8.51 -20.18 6.86
CA SER A 44 9.36 -18.97 6.97
C SER A 44 8.58 -17.66 6.86
N GLY A 45 7.25 -17.71 6.66
CA GLY A 45 6.41 -16.51 6.58
C GLY A 45 6.60 -15.65 5.31
N GLU A 46 7.49 -16.05 4.39
CA GLU A 46 7.82 -15.29 3.18
C GLU A 46 6.65 -15.14 2.20
N LEU A 47 5.65 -16.02 2.31
CA LEU A 47 4.40 -15.97 1.56
C LEU A 47 3.38 -14.98 2.14
N PHE A 48 3.52 -14.60 3.42
CA PHE A 48 2.66 -13.62 4.10
C PHE A 48 3.31 -12.24 4.18
N GLN A 49 4.52 -12.06 3.64
CA GLN A 49 5.04 -10.72 3.40
C GLN A 49 4.12 -10.05 2.37
N ASN A 50 3.28 -9.18 2.90
CA ASN A 50 2.25 -8.36 2.28
C ASN A 50 2.86 -7.52 1.14
N ARG A 51 3.26 -8.17 0.05
CA ARG A 51 3.75 -7.59 -1.21
C ARG A 51 2.59 -7.15 -2.09
N GLY A 52 1.51 -6.67 -1.49
CA GLY A 52 0.63 -5.74 -2.18
C GLY A 52 1.43 -4.49 -2.53
N PRO A 53 1.07 -3.75 -3.60
CA PRO A 53 1.65 -2.43 -3.82
C PRO A 53 1.55 -1.62 -2.53
N ALA A 54 2.65 -0.97 -2.12
CA ALA A 54 2.64 -0.09 -0.96
C ALA A 54 1.55 0.97 -1.17
N LEU A 55 0.45 0.84 -0.44
CA LEU A 55 -0.63 1.80 -0.50
C LEU A 55 -0.13 3.09 0.13
N ASN A 56 -0.23 4.21 -0.57
CA ASN A 56 0.13 5.53 -0.05
C ASN A 56 -0.92 6.06 0.96
N VAL A 57 -1.72 5.15 1.54
CA VAL A 57 -2.88 5.44 2.37
C VAL A 57 -2.68 4.78 3.73
N ASN A 58 -2.73 5.58 4.79
CA ASN A 58 -2.63 5.05 6.15
C ASN A 58 -3.87 4.21 6.53
N GLN A 59 -3.66 2.93 6.89
CA GLN A 59 -4.74 2.02 7.26
C GLN A 59 -5.58 2.48 8.47
N TYR A 60 -4.97 3.21 9.42
CA TYR A 60 -5.67 3.69 10.60
C TYR A 60 -6.52 4.91 10.29
N LEU A 61 -6.05 5.82 9.43
CA LEU A 61 -6.86 6.94 8.94
C LEU A 61 -8.04 6.42 8.14
N TRP A 62 -7.82 5.42 7.28
CA TRP A 62 -8.88 4.78 6.51
C TRP A 62 -9.97 4.22 7.42
N ARG A 63 -9.59 3.35 8.36
CA ARG A 63 -10.54 2.72 9.28
C ARG A 63 -11.24 3.75 10.19
N ALA A 64 -10.50 4.73 10.71
CA ALA A 64 -11.07 5.80 11.52
C ALA A 64 -12.06 6.68 10.75
N SER A 65 -11.81 6.93 9.47
CA SER A 65 -12.71 7.71 8.62
C SER A 65 -14.03 6.99 8.42
N LEU A 66 -13.98 5.68 8.15
CA LEU A 66 -15.19 4.84 8.05
C LEU A 66 -15.96 4.82 9.37
N ASP A 67 -15.30 4.56 10.50
CA ASP A 67 -15.92 4.56 11.83
C ASP A 67 -16.60 5.90 12.16
N THR A 68 -15.95 7.02 11.82
CA THR A 68 -16.46 8.37 12.17
C THR A 68 -17.59 8.81 11.26
N LEU A 69 -17.58 8.39 9.99
CA LEU A 69 -18.58 8.76 8.99
C LEU A 69 -19.73 7.75 8.85
N ASP A 70 -19.76 6.71 9.68
CA ASP A 70 -20.77 5.62 9.65
C ASP A 70 -22.22 6.10 9.89
N PHE A 71 -22.40 7.34 10.36
CA PHE A 71 -23.72 7.95 10.47
C PHE A 71 -24.30 8.40 9.11
N LEU A 72 -23.49 8.43 8.05
CA LEU A 72 -23.92 8.73 6.69
C LEU A 72 -23.91 7.45 5.83
N PRO A 73 -24.84 7.30 4.87
CA PRO A 73 -24.81 6.18 3.94
C PRO A 73 -23.53 6.21 3.09
N LEU A 74 -22.77 5.11 3.04
CA LEU A 74 -21.59 5.00 2.19
C LEU A 74 -21.99 4.77 0.72
N VAL A 75 -21.37 5.51 -0.21
CA VAL A 75 -21.63 5.40 -1.66
C VAL A 75 -20.47 4.73 -2.39
N SER A 76 -19.25 5.17 -2.11
CA SER A 76 -18.07 4.67 -2.81
C SER A 76 -16.84 4.78 -1.92
N THR A 77 -15.96 3.78 -2.03
CA THR A 77 -14.67 3.74 -1.32
C THR A 77 -13.59 3.27 -2.30
N ASP A 78 -12.56 4.08 -2.48
CA ASP A 78 -11.34 3.73 -3.22
C ASP A 78 -10.18 3.62 -2.23
N PRO A 79 -9.80 2.40 -1.82
CA PRO A 79 -8.73 2.19 -0.84
C PRO A 79 -7.33 2.44 -1.40
N PHE A 80 -7.17 2.49 -2.73
CA PHE A 80 -5.87 2.77 -3.37
C PHE A 80 -5.64 4.26 -3.51
N GLY A 81 -6.68 4.99 -3.93
CA GLY A 81 -6.67 6.46 -4.02
C GLY A 81 -6.92 7.18 -2.69
N GLY A 82 -7.31 6.45 -1.64
CA GLY A 82 -7.60 7.01 -0.33
C GLY A 82 -8.87 7.86 -0.28
N VAL A 83 -9.84 7.59 -1.15
CA VAL A 83 -11.07 8.39 -1.26
C VAL A 83 -12.27 7.65 -0.69
N ILE A 84 -13.01 8.30 0.21
CA ILE A 84 -14.25 7.81 0.79
C ILE A 84 -15.35 8.83 0.49
N THR A 85 -16.43 8.39 -0.15
CA THR A 85 -17.58 9.24 -0.49
C THR A 85 -18.86 8.68 0.11
N THR A 86 -19.60 9.56 0.78
CA THR A 86 -20.93 9.24 1.33
C THR A 86 -22.05 9.75 0.40
N ASP A 87 -23.27 9.28 0.66
CA ASP A 87 -24.50 9.86 0.15
C ASP A 87 -24.95 11.02 1.06
N TRP A 88 -26.04 11.65 0.66
CA TRP A 88 -26.81 12.55 1.50
C TRP A 88 -27.48 11.78 2.65
N GLY A 89 -27.05 12.06 3.87
CA GLY A 89 -27.64 11.53 5.10
C GLY A 89 -27.96 12.66 6.09
N SER A 90 -28.93 12.42 6.97
CA SER A 90 -29.29 13.36 8.02
C SER A 90 -28.75 12.87 9.38
N PRO A 91 -28.13 13.74 10.20
CA PRO A 91 -27.69 13.36 11.54
C PRO A 91 -28.88 12.95 12.40
N ALA A 92 -28.64 12.07 13.38
CA ALA A 92 -29.69 11.63 14.29
C ALA A 92 -30.38 12.83 14.97
N GLY A 93 -31.70 12.92 14.83
CA GLY A 93 -32.52 13.96 15.46
C GLY A 93 -32.74 15.23 14.63
N VAL A 94 -32.15 15.35 13.43
CA VAL A 94 -32.39 16.48 12.51
C VAL A 94 -32.88 15.95 11.17
N THR A 95 -34.07 16.34 10.74
CA THR A 95 -34.64 15.94 9.43
C THR A 95 -34.68 17.07 8.41
N THR A 96 -34.47 18.31 8.86
CA THR A 96 -34.49 19.52 8.03
C THR A 96 -33.17 19.80 7.35
N GLU A 97 -32.11 19.07 7.70
CA GLU A 97 -30.78 19.21 7.13
C GLU A 97 -30.23 17.84 6.72
N ARG A 98 -29.46 17.83 5.63
CA ARG A 98 -28.74 16.65 5.16
C ARG A 98 -27.32 17.04 4.80
N PHE A 99 -26.42 16.09 4.99
CA PHE A 99 -25.00 16.25 4.78
C PHE A 99 -24.46 15.17 3.86
N ARG A 100 -23.44 15.53 3.10
CA ARG A 100 -22.64 14.60 2.31
C ARG A 100 -21.18 14.90 2.59
N ALA A 101 -20.37 13.86 2.77
CA ALA A 101 -18.96 13.98 3.04
C ALA A 101 -18.13 13.31 1.93
N THR A 102 -16.95 13.86 1.70
CA THR A 102 -15.89 13.22 0.91
C THR A 102 -14.59 13.37 1.68
N ALA A 103 -14.06 12.26 2.15
CA ALA A 103 -12.77 12.22 2.83
C ALA A 103 -11.70 11.74 1.85
N VAL A 104 -10.54 12.40 1.86
CA VAL A 104 -9.38 12.06 1.03
C VAL A 104 -8.18 11.90 1.95
N ILE A 105 -7.54 10.75 1.88
CA ILE A 105 -6.31 10.40 2.59
C ILE A 105 -5.18 10.37 1.57
N ASP A 106 -4.19 11.23 1.73
CA ASP A 106 -3.13 11.44 0.74
C ASP A 106 -1.74 11.04 1.23
N SER A 107 -1.66 10.47 2.43
CA SER A 107 -0.42 10.13 3.09
C SER A 107 -0.52 8.83 3.89
N ASP A 108 0.62 8.17 3.99
CA ASP A 108 0.86 6.99 4.80
C ASP A 108 1.18 7.34 6.26
N ALA A 109 1.50 8.61 6.56
CA ALA A 109 1.80 9.08 7.90
C ALA A 109 0.54 9.52 8.66
N LEU A 110 0.53 9.37 10.00
CA LEU A 110 -0.49 9.98 10.85
C LEU A 110 -0.12 11.43 11.20
N ALA A 111 -0.31 12.34 10.25
CA ALA A 111 -0.12 13.78 10.44
C ALA A 111 -1.44 14.55 10.23
N VAL A 112 -1.45 15.82 10.64
CA VAL A 112 -2.65 16.68 10.56
C VAL A 112 -3.04 16.96 9.10
N ASN A 113 -2.07 16.99 8.19
CA ASN A 113 -2.27 17.24 6.77
C ASN A 113 -2.50 15.98 5.92
N SER A 114 -2.54 14.80 6.55
CA SER A 114 -2.69 13.50 5.86
C SER A 114 -4.14 13.18 5.46
N LEU A 115 -5.08 14.03 5.85
CA LEU A 115 -6.51 13.86 5.64
C LEU A 115 -7.10 15.22 5.23
N ARG A 116 -8.01 15.20 4.26
CA ARG A 116 -8.88 16.33 3.92
C ARG A 116 -10.32 15.88 3.89
N LEU A 117 -11.20 16.66 4.50
CA LEU A 117 -12.63 16.44 4.47
C LEU A 117 -13.35 17.56 3.72
N ALA A 118 -14.10 17.20 2.69
CA ALA A 118 -15.08 18.08 2.08
C ALA A 118 -16.48 17.72 2.60
N LEU A 119 -17.12 18.67 3.30
CA LEU A 119 -18.47 18.51 3.83
C LEU A 119 -19.43 19.44 3.09
N TYR A 120 -20.53 18.87 2.60
CA TYR A 120 -21.61 19.57 1.93
C TYR A 120 -22.86 19.49 2.79
N ARG A 121 -23.64 20.57 2.82
CA ARG A 121 -24.88 20.67 3.59
C ARG A 121 -25.99 21.21 2.73
N GLN A 122 -27.17 20.63 2.87
CA GLN A 122 -28.41 21.12 2.29
C GLN A 122 -29.48 21.22 3.36
N VAL A 123 -30.28 22.27 3.27
CA VAL A 123 -31.41 22.52 4.15
C VAL A 123 -32.71 22.38 3.38
N GLN A 124 -33.74 21.86 4.03
CA GLN A 124 -35.07 21.77 3.46
C GLN A 124 -35.76 23.14 3.57
N SER A 125 -36.04 23.76 2.43
CA SER A 125 -36.75 25.03 2.33
C SER A 125 -37.87 24.92 1.31
N ASN A 126 -39.11 25.21 1.73
CA ASN A 126 -40.30 25.15 0.88
C ASN A 126 -40.47 23.81 0.12
N GLY A 127 -40.15 22.69 0.78
CA GLY A 127 -40.24 21.34 0.18
C GLY A 127 -39.11 20.98 -0.78
N SER A 128 -38.12 21.85 -0.98
CA SER A 128 -36.94 21.61 -1.81
C SER A 128 -35.65 21.64 -0.98
N TRP A 129 -34.64 20.91 -1.43
CA TRP A 129 -33.30 20.94 -0.82
C TRP A 129 -32.47 22.07 -1.43
N VAL A 130 -31.95 22.94 -0.59
CA VAL A 130 -31.13 24.10 -1.00
C VAL A 130 -29.78 24.01 -0.33
N ASP A 131 -28.71 24.27 -1.09
CA ASP A 131 -27.34 24.28 -0.57
C ASP A 131 -27.19 25.36 0.51
N ALA A 132 -26.52 24.98 1.60
CA ALA A 132 -26.26 25.85 2.73
C ALA A 132 -24.77 25.76 3.13
N PRO A 133 -24.18 26.87 3.61
CA PRO A 133 -22.78 26.88 4.01
C PRO A 133 -22.54 25.96 5.21
N VAL A 134 -21.43 25.25 5.22
CA VAL A 134 -20.94 24.51 6.39
C VAL A 134 -19.97 25.40 7.14
N ALA A 135 -20.01 25.40 8.48
CA ALA A 135 -19.00 26.10 9.25
C ALA A 135 -17.66 25.34 9.16
N ASP A 136 -16.57 26.04 8.85
CA ASP A 136 -15.22 25.45 8.79
C ASP A 136 -14.83 24.73 10.09
N GLU A 137 -15.36 25.21 11.21
CA GLU A 137 -15.17 24.61 12.53
C GLU A 137 -15.76 23.20 12.61
N THR A 138 -16.93 22.96 11.99
CA THR A 138 -17.54 21.62 11.93
C THR A 138 -16.67 20.66 11.12
N VAL A 139 -16.09 21.13 10.01
CA VAL A 139 -15.19 20.32 9.19
C VAL A 139 -13.95 19.93 10.00
N ARG A 140 -13.30 20.90 10.64
CA ARG A 140 -12.13 20.66 11.50
C ARG A 140 -12.43 19.69 12.64
N GLN A 141 -13.58 19.83 13.31
CA GLN A 141 -13.97 18.92 14.38
C GLN A 141 -14.10 17.47 13.92
N ILE A 142 -14.64 17.25 12.72
CA ILE A 142 -14.73 15.89 12.16
C ILE A 142 -13.35 15.37 11.77
N GLU A 143 -12.50 16.20 11.15
CA GLU A 143 -11.11 15.82 10.84
C GLU A 143 -10.32 15.44 12.11
N ASP A 144 -10.43 16.25 13.16
CA ASP A 144 -9.81 15.99 14.47
C ASP A 144 -10.35 14.70 15.11
N ALA A 145 -11.65 14.44 15.01
CA ALA A 145 -12.27 13.21 15.49
C ALA A 145 -11.70 11.98 14.76
N ILE A 146 -11.54 12.05 13.43
CA ILE A 146 -10.92 10.99 12.63
C ILE A 146 -9.46 10.79 13.05
N LEU A 147 -8.68 11.86 13.17
CA LEU A 147 -7.27 11.78 13.58
C LEU A 147 -7.12 11.18 14.99
N LEU A 148 -8.00 11.56 15.91
CA LEU A 148 -8.03 11.02 17.27
C LEU A 148 -8.36 9.52 17.26
N ARG A 149 -9.41 9.12 16.51
CA ARG A 149 -9.80 7.71 16.36
C ARG A 149 -8.69 6.89 15.71
N ALA A 150 -8.00 7.41 14.70
CA ALA A 150 -6.87 6.73 14.06
C ALA A 150 -5.72 6.46 15.05
N ARG A 151 -5.39 7.46 15.89
CA ARG A 151 -4.38 7.29 16.95
C ARG A 151 -4.80 6.24 17.97
N GLN A 152 -6.10 6.16 18.29
CA GLN A 152 -6.64 5.11 19.16
C GLN A 152 -6.46 3.73 18.52
N LEU A 153 -6.91 3.55 17.27
CA LEU A 153 -6.78 2.28 16.55
C LEU A 153 -5.31 1.82 16.43
N ARG A 154 -4.37 2.76 16.27
CA ARG A 154 -2.94 2.45 16.27
C ARG A 154 -2.46 1.89 17.61
N ARG A 155 -2.94 2.44 18.73
CA ARG A 155 -2.62 1.93 20.07
C ARG A 155 -3.25 0.57 20.32
N GLU A 156 -4.50 0.37 19.90
CA GLU A 156 -5.20 -0.91 20.04
C GLU A 156 -4.53 -2.03 19.23
N GLY A 157 -4.11 -1.73 17.99
CA GLY A 157 -3.36 -2.68 17.17
C GLY A 157 -2.03 -3.08 17.79
N ALA A 158 -1.32 -2.12 18.39
CA ALA A 158 -0.04 -2.38 19.06
C ALA A 158 -0.14 -3.26 20.33
N ILE A 159 -1.34 -3.47 20.87
CA ILE A 159 -1.58 -4.33 22.04
C ILE A 159 -1.83 -5.79 21.64
N THR A 160 -2.11 -6.07 20.37
CA THR A 160 -2.54 -7.40 19.89
C THR A 160 -1.38 -8.23 19.29
N ASP A 161 -0.17 -7.67 19.24
CA ASP A 161 1.07 -8.35 18.81
C ASP A 161 1.94 -8.76 20.02
#